data_AF-A0A2T9HNW5-F1
#
_entry.id   AF-A0A2T9HNW5-F1
#
_cell.length_a   1.000
_cell.length_b   1.000
_cell.length_c   1.000
_cell.angle_alpha   90.00
_cell.angle_beta   90.00
_cell.angle_gamma   90.00
#
_symmetry.space_group_name_H-M   'P 1'
#
loop_
_entity.id
_entity.type
_entity.pdbx_description
1 polymer ?
#
loop_
_entity_poly.entity_id
_entity_poly.type
_entity_poly.pdbx_seq_one_letter_code
_entity_poly.pdbx_strand_id
1 'polypeptide(L)'
;MRSKNFSWRYSLAATVLLLSPFDLLASLGMDMYLPAVPFMPNALGTTASTVQLTLATYLVMIGAGQLLFGPLSDRLGRRPVLLGGGLAYVVASMGLAFTSLAEVFLGLRILQACGASACLVSTFATVRDIYAGREESNVIYGILGSMLAMVPAVGPLLGALVDMWLGWRAIFAFLGLGMIAASAAAWRFWPETRVQRVTGLQWSQLLLPVKCLNFWLYTLCYAAGMGSFFVFFSIAPGLIMGRQGVSQLGFSLLFATVAIAMVFTARFMGRVIPKWGSPSVLRMGMGCLIAGAVLLAITEIWASQSVLGFIAPMWLVGIGVATAVSVAPNGALQGFDHVAGTVTAVYFCLGGVLLGSIGTLIISLLPRNTAWPVVVYCLTLATVVLGLSCVSRAKGSRGQGEHDVVALQSAESTSNPNR
;
A
#
# COMPACT_ATOMS: atom_id res chain seq x y z
N MET A 1 11.50 3.86 -34.76
CA MET A 1 11.77 5.30 -34.96
C MET A 1 11.48 6.04 -33.66
N ARG A 2 12.47 6.71 -33.03
CA ARG A 2 12.22 7.61 -31.90
C ARG A 2 11.26 8.71 -32.38
N SER A 3 10.08 8.83 -31.77
CA SER A 3 9.25 10.03 -31.91
C SER A 3 10.11 11.24 -31.54
N LYS A 4 10.49 12.02 -32.53
CA LYS A 4 11.58 13.00 -32.45
C LYS A 4 11.21 14.32 -31.76
N ASN A 5 9.96 14.54 -31.32
CA ASN A 5 9.50 15.87 -30.89
C ASN A 5 8.68 15.90 -29.58
N PHE A 6 8.93 15.00 -28.62
CA PHE A 6 8.33 15.14 -27.28
C PHE A 6 9.40 15.48 -26.25
N SER A 7 9.62 16.77 -26.00
CA SER A 7 10.33 17.23 -24.81
C SER A 7 9.31 17.58 -23.74
N TRP A 8 9.34 16.87 -22.62
CA TRP A 8 8.62 17.28 -21.43
C TRP A 8 9.19 18.64 -20.99
N ARG A 9 8.43 19.73 -21.22
CA ARG A 9 8.93 21.11 -21.02
C ARG A 9 8.71 21.63 -19.60
N TYR A 10 8.12 20.83 -18.72
CA TYR A 10 7.82 21.23 -17.35
C TYR A 10 9.05 21.06 -16.45
N SER A 11 9.20 22.00 -15.51
CA SER A 11 10.18 21.85 -14.44
C SER A 11 9.83 20.66 -13.54
N LEU A 12 10.80 20.20 -12.75
CA LEU A 12 10.59 19.13 -11.77
C LEU A 12 9.41 19.46 -10.83
N ALA A 13 9.39 20.69 -10.31
CA ALA A 13 8.33 21.16 -9.42
C ALA A 13 6.96 21.18 -10.10
N ALA A 14 6.86 21.68 -11.33
CA ALA A 14 5.60 21.70 -12.08
C ALA A 14 5.10 20.27 -12.38
N THR A 15 6.02 19.34 -12.63
CA THR A 15 5.68 17.92 -12.81
C THR A 15 5.10 17.36 -11.52
N VAL A 16 5.80 17.51 -10.39
CA VAL A 16 5.31 17.04 -9.09
C VAL A 16 3.93 17.63 -8.80
N LEU A 17 3.73 18.94 -8.96
CA LEU A 17 2.43 19.60 -8.74
C LEU A 17 1.31 19.04 -9.62
N LEU A 18 1.61 18.61 -10.86
CA LEU A 18 0.64 18.01 -11.76
C LEU A 18 0.30 16.55 -11.38
N LEU A 19 1.28 15.80 -10.87
CA LEU A 19 1.14 14.38 -10.53
C LEU A 19 0.53 14.16 -9.12
N SER A 20 0.97 14.97 -8.14
CA SER A 20 0.65 14.81 -6.72
C SER A 20 -0.84 14.72 -6.39
N PRO A 21 -1.76 15.49 -7.02
CA PRO A 21 -3.17 15.39 -6.71
C PRO A 21 -3.75 13.98 -6.94
N PHE A 22 -3.31 13.28 -7.99
CA PHE A 22 -3.81 11.94 -8.30
C PHE A 22 -3.33 10.89 -7.31
N ASP A 23 -2.10 11.06 -6.80
CA ASP A 23 -1.53 10.22 -5.74
C ASP A 23 -2.26 10.46 -4.41
N LEU A 24 -2.40 11.72 -4.02
CA LEU A 24 -3.07 12.14 -2.79
C LEU A 24 -4.56 11.76 -2.78
N LEU A 25 -5.32 12.04 -3.84
CA LEU A 25 -6.76 11.78 -3.89
C LEU A 25 -7.09 10.28 -3.87
N ALA A 26 -6.23 9.44 -4.46
CA ALA A 26 -6.39 8.00 -4.39
C ALA A 26 -6.32 7.49 -2.95
N SER A 27 -5.40 8.02 -2.15
CA SER A 27 -5.24 7.65 -0.73
C SER A 27 -6.24 8.36 0.18
N LEU A 28 -6.50 9.65 -0.02
CA LEU A 28 -7.49 10.42 0.74
C LEU A 28 -8.91 9.84 0.58
N GLY A 29 -9.21 9.26 -0.60
CA GLY A 29 -10.46 8.53 -0.83
C GLY A 29 -10.65 7.32 0.07
N MET A 30 -9.58 6.76 0.63
CA MET A 30 -9.63 5.71 1.65
C MET A 30 -9.71 6.29 3.06
N ASP A 31 -8.91 7.31 3.35
CA ASP A 31 -8.62 7.68 4.74
C ASP A 31 -9.59 8.73 5.29
N MET A 32 -10.10 9.64 4.44
CA MET A 32 -10.96 10.74 4.91
C MET A 32 -12.31 10.26 5.43
N TYR A 33 -12.84 9.12 4.98
CA TYR A 33 -14.14 8.65 5.45
C TYR A 33 -14.07 7.75 6.70
N LEU A 34 -12.87 7.32 7.12
CA LEU A 34 -12.69 6.45 8.30
C LEU A 34 -13.38 6.96 9.57
N PRO A 35 -13.32 8.27 9.92
CA PRO A 35 -13.94 8.74 11.14
C PRO A 35 -15.49 8.72 11.07
N ALA A 36 -16.06 8.69 9.87
CA ALA A 36 -17.51 8.57 9.66
C ALA A 36 -18.00 7.12 9.67
N VAL A 37 -17.11 6.13 9.44
CA VAL A 37 -17.42 4.69 9.34
C VAL A 37 -18.34 4.18 10.46
N PRO A 38 -18.14 4.52 11.75
CA PRO A 38 -19.00 4.02 12.83
C PRO A 38 -20.48 4.40 12.69
N PHE A 39 -20.79 5.52 12.03
CA PHE A 39 -22.15 6.04 11.91
C PHE A 39 -22.84 5.63 10.60
N MET A 40 -22.07 5.17 9.60
CA MET A 40 -22.57 4.79 8.29
C MET A 40 -23.58 3.63 8.29
N PRO A 41 -23.48 2.59 9.14
CA PRO A 41 -24.48 1.52 9.19
C PRO A 41 -25.90 2.08 9.38
N ASN A 42 -26.06 3.04 10.31
CA ASN A 42 -27.34 3.71 10.54
C ASN A 42 -27.70 4.62 9.38
N ALA A 43 -26.75 5.38 8.83
CA ALA A 43 -27.01 6.34 7.74
C ALA A 43 -27.39 5.68 6.40
N LEU A 44 -26.97 4.43 6.18
CA LEU A 44 -27.21 3.68 4.94
C LEU A 44 -28.19 2.50 5.13
N GLY A 45 -28.74 2.32 6.34
CA GLY A 45 -29.63 1.19 6.67
C GLY A 45 -28.97 -0.17 6.45
N THR A 46 -27.73 -0.35 6.91
CA THR A 46 -26.91 -1.54 6.62
C THR A 46 -26.12 -2.02 7.84
N THR A 47 -25.25 -3.01 7.64
CA THR A 47 -24.42 -3.58 8.71
C THR A 47 -23.00 -3.00 8.68
N ALA A 48 -22.32 -3.05 9.84
CA ALA A 48 -20.89 -2.73 9.92
C ALA A 48 -20.05 -3.59 8.96
N SER A 49 -20.44 -4.85 8.74
CA SER A 49 -19.80 -5.75 7.76
C SER A 49 -19.83 -5.17 6.34
N THR A 50 -20.97 -4.61 5.92
CA THR A 50 -21.12 -4.02 4.59
C THR A 50 -20.23 -2.79 4.44
N VAL A 51 -20.13 -1.95 5.47
CA VAL A 51 -19.24 -0.78 5.46
C VAL A 51 -17.77 -1.23 5.46
N GLN A 52 -17.40 -2.25 6.23
CA GLN A 52 -16.04 -2.83 6.20
C GLN A 52 -15.70 -3.42 4.83
N LEU A 53 -16.66 -4.04 4.16
CA LEU A 53 -16.47 -4.55 2.80
C LEU A 53 -16.04 -3.43 1.85
N THR A 54 -16.55 -2.20 2.02
CA THR A 54 -16.14 -1.05 1.19
C THR A 54 -14.66 -0.68 1.35
N LEU A 55 -14.08 -0.84 2.56
CA LEU A 55 -12.65 -0.65 2.80
C LEU A 55 -11.84 -1.73 2.12
N ALA A 56 -12.25 -2.98 2.33
CA ALA A 56 -11.58 -4.16 1.78
C ALA A 56 -11.58 -4.14 0.24
N THR A 57 -12.74 -3.91 -0.38
CA THR A 57 -12.85 -3.86 -1.84
C THR A 57 -12.06 -2.71 -2.42
N TYR A 58 -11.99 -1.56 -1.76
CA TYR A 58 -11.18 -0.44 -2.25
C TYR A 58 -9.69 -0.81 -2.34
N LEU A 59 -9.12 -1.43 -1.29
CA LEU A 59 -7.72 -1.89 -1.33
C LEU A 59 -7.49 -2.96 -2.39
N VAL A 60 -8.39 -3.94 -2.47
CA VAL A 60 -8.30 -5.01 -3.47
C VAL A 60 -8.31 -4.40 -4.88
N MET A 61 -9.19 -3.44 -5.15
CA MET A 61 -9.25 -2.77 -6.45
C MET A 61 -8.04 -1.87 -6.74
N ILE A 62 -7.46 -1.21 -5.75
CA ILE A 62 -6.20 -0.46 -5.92
C ILE A 62 -5.04 -1.40 -6.29
N GLY A 63 -4.95 -2.58 -5.66
CA GLY A 63 -3.92 -3.58 -5.93
C GLY A 63 -4.13 -4.31 -7.26
N ALA A 64 -5.33 -4.88 -7.47
CA ALA A 64 -5.69 -5.58 -8.69
C ALA A 64 -5.73 -4.66 -9.92
N GLY A 65 -6.13 -3.40 -9.72
CA GLY A 65 -6.15 -2.39 -10.77
C GLY A 65 -4.77 -2.10 -11.36
N GLN A 66 -3.66 -2.37 -10.64
CA GLN A 66 -2.32 -2.28 -11.23
C GLN A 66 -2.14 -3.27 -12.41
N LEU A 67 -2.70 -4.49 -12.30
CA LEU A 67 -2.65 -5.49 -13.37
C LEU A 67 -3.59 -5.19 -14.52
N LEU A 68 -4.72 -4.53 -14.23
CA LEU A 68 -5.72 -4.19 -15.24
C LEU A 68 -5.30 -2.94 -16.01
N PHE A 69 -5.01 -1.86 -15.28
CA PHE A 69 -4.77 -0.54 -15.85
C PHE A 69 -3.33 -0.34 -16.30
N GLY A 70 -2.35 -1.11 -15.80
CA GLY A 70 -0.96 -1.07 -16.28
C GLY A 70 -0.84 -1.35 -17.78
N PRO A 71 -1.22 -2.55 -18.23
CA PRO A 71 -1.24 -2.93 -19.64
C PRO A 71 -2.20 -2.07 -20.46
N LEU A 72 -3.33 -1.66 -19.88
CA LEU A 72 -4.27 -0.78 -20.57
C LEU A 72 -3.64 0.60 -20.85
N SER A 73 -2.91 1.16 -19.89
CA SER A 73 -2.16 2.40 -20.01
C SER A 73 -1.03 2.28 -21.04
N ASP A 74 -0.35 1.12 -21.09
CA ASP A 74 0.66 0.83 -22.11
C ASP A 74 0.07 0.70 -23.53
N ARG A 75 -1.20 0.28 -23.65
CA ARG A 75 -1.89 0.07 -24.94
C ARG A 75 -2.63 1.30 -25.45
N LEU A 76 -3.37 1.99 -24.59
CA LEU A 76 -4.21 3.14 -24.96
C LEU A 76 -3.45 4.47 -24.84
N GLY A 77 -2.44 4.55 -23.96
CA GLY A 77 -1.79 5.82 -23.60
C GLY A 77 -2.00 6.17 -22.14
N ARG A 78 -1.07 6.95 -21.57
CA ARG A 78 -1.13 7.41 -20.18
C ARG A 78 -2.27 8.39 -19.98
N ARG A 79 -2.43 9.32 -20.93
CA ARG A 79 -3.39 10.42 -20.82
C ARG A 79 -4.85 9.93 -20.90
N PRO A 80 -5.25 9.07 -21.85
CA PRO A 80 -6.62 8.54 -21.89
C PRO A 80 -7.00 7.74 -20.65
N VAL A 81 -6.08 6.89 -20.16
CA VAL A 81 -6.36 6.05 -18.97
C VAL A 81 -6.45 6.91 -17.71
N LEU A 82 -5.59 7.92 -17.55
CA LEU A 82 -5.67 8.86 -16.44
C LEU A 82 -6.98 9.65 -16.44
N LEU A 83 -7.35 10.24 -17.58
CA LEU A 83 -8.57 11.06 -17.66
C LEU A 83 -9.85 10.23 -17.54
N GLY A 84 -9.87 9.03 -18.13
CA GLY A 84 -10.98 8.08 -17.96
C GLY A 84 -11.11 7.61 -16.51
N GLY A 85 -9.98 7.33 -15.84
CA GLY A 85 -9.93 7.01 -14.42
C GLY A 85 -10.41 8.17 -13.54
N GLY A 86 -9.97 9.39 -13.84
CA GLY A 86 -10.39 10.61 -13.16
C GLY A 86 -11.90 10.83 -13.28
N LEU A 87 -12.46 10.66 -14.49
CA LEU A 87 -13.91 10.75 -14.71
C LEU A 87 -14.68 9.69 -13.90
N ALA A 88 -14.23 8.43 -13.91
CA ALA A 88 -14.85 7.37 -13.12
C ALA A 88 -14.82 7.68 -11.61
N TYR A 89 -13.69 8.20 -11.12
CA TYR A 89 -13.55 8.64 -9.73
C TYR A 89 -14.49 9.80 -9.40
N VAL A 90 -14.63 10.79 -10.28
CA VAL A 90 -15.55 11.93 -10.09
C VAL A 90 -17.00 11.46 -10.03
N VAL A 91 -17.44 10.67 -11.01
CA VAL A 91 -18.81 10.14 -11.06
C VAL A 91 -19.11 9.31 -9.81
N ALA A 92 -18.19 8.44 -9.42
CA ALA A 92 -18.33 7.65 -8.22
C ALA A 92 -18.42 8.51 -6.95
N SER A 93 -17.51 9.48 -6.80
CA SER A 93 -17.45 10.35 -5.61
C SER A 93 -18.70 11.23 -5.49
N MET A 94 -19.18 11.79 -6.60
CA MET A 94 -20.44 12.55 -6.60
C MET A 94 -21.62 11.63 -6.27
N GLY A 95 -21.70 10.44 -6.87
CA GLY A 95 -22.73 9.46 -6.54
C GLY A 95 -22.73 9.05 -5.06
N LEU A 96 -21.54 8.89 -4.45
CA LEU A 96 -21.38 8.57 -3.03
C LEU A 96 -21.92 9.68 -2.11
N ALA A 97 -21.82 10.93 -2.53
CA ALA A 97 -22.38 12.06 -1.79
C ALA A 97 -23.92 12.08 -1.80
N PHE A 98 -24.57 11.53 -2.83
CA PHE A 98 -26.04 11.55 -2.96
C PHE A 98 -26.73 10.24 -2.55
N THR A 99 -26.05 9.11 -2.62
CA THR A 99 -26.68 7.82 -2.33
C THR A 99 -27.06 7.65 -0.86
N SER A 100 -28.11 6.85 -0.63
CA SER A 100 -28.52 6.36 0.70
C SER A 100 -28.67 4.84 0.74
N LEU A 101 -28.42 4.15 -0.38
CA LEU A 101 -28.53 2.70 -0.49
C LEU A 101 -27.15 2.05 -0.35
N ALA A 102 -27.01 1.12 0.58
CA ALA A 102 -25.73 0.49 0.89
C ALA A 102 -25.12 -0.29 -0.29
N GLU A 103 -25.93 -0.97 -1.10
CA GLU A 103 -25.47 -1.72 -2.27
C GLU A 103 -24.90 -0.78 -3.35
N VAL A 104 -25.63 0.31 -3.63
CA VAL A 104 -25.18 1.36 -4.55
C VAL A 104 -23.90 2.03 -4.00
N PHE A 105 -23.85 2.29 -2.70
CA PHE A 105 -22.66 2.83 -2.04
C PHE A 105 -21.45 1.92 -2.24
N LEU A 106 -21.59 0.60 -2.03
CA LEU A 106 -20.52 -0.37 -2.28
C LEU A 106 -20.08 -0.40 -3.76
N GLY A 107 -21.04 -0.43 -4.69
CA GLY A 107 -20.73 -0.40 -6.13
C GLY A 107 -19.97 0.85 -6.55
N LEU A 108 -20.37 2.02 -6.03
CA LEU A 108 -19.67 3.28 -6.27
C LEU A 108 -18.29 3.31 -5.62
N ARG A 109 -18.09 2.71 -4.44
CA ARG A 109 -16.76 2.57 -3.83
C ARG A 109 -15.81 1.73 -4.69
N ILE A 110 -16.31 0.65 -5.29
CA ILE A 110 -15.55 -0.17 -6.25
C ILE A 110 -15.17 0.67 -7.48
N LEU A 111 -16.14 1.40 -8.06
CA LEU A 111 -15.87 2.29 -9.21
C LEU A 111 -14.86 3.39 -8.88
N GLN A 112 -14.96 3.99 -7.69
CA GLN A 112 -14.03 5.01 -7.20
C GLN A 112 -12.61 4.43 -7.10
N ALA A 113 -12.47 3.23 -6.54
CA ALA A 113 -11.19 2.55 -6.42
C ALA A 113 -10.59 2.18 -7.80
N CYS A 114 -11.41 1.76 -8.77
CA CYS A 114 -10.98 1.56 -10.15
C CYS A 114 -10.41 2.85 -10.76
N GLY A 115 -11.14 3.96 -10.62
CA GLY A 115 -10.72 5.26 -11.11
C GLY A 115 -9.41 5.73 -10.48
N ALA A 116 -9.29 5.58 -9.16
CA ALA A 116 -8.07 5.86 -8.41
C ALA A 116 -6.89 5.01 -8.90
N SER A 117 -7.09 3.70 -9.09
CA SER A 117 -6.03 2.82 -9.57
C SER A 117 -5.56 3.17 -10.99
N ALA A 118 -6.48 3.52 -11.89
CA ALA A 118 -6.15 3.94 -13.24
C ALA A 118 -5.31 5.23 -13.26
N CYS A 119 -5.64 6.17 -12.37
CA CYS A 119 -4.86 7.40 -12.17
C CYS A 119 -3.46 7.09 -11.62
N LEU A 120 -3.36 6.32 -10.53
CA LEU A 120 -2.08 5.96 -9.90
C LEU A 120 -1.12 5.28 -10.87
N VAL A 121 -1.60 4.27 -11.59
CA VAL A 121 -0.82 3.56 -12.61
C VAL A 121 -0.27 4.55 -13.65
N SER A 122 -1.13 5.42 -14.15
CA SER A 122 -0.75 6.37 -15.21
C SER A 122 0.21 7.44 -14.70
N THR A 123 0.07 7.86 -13.43
CA THR A 123 1.00 8.78 -12.74
C THR A 123 2.40 8.21 -12.67
N PHE A 124 2.57 7.01 -12.09
CA PHE A 124 3.90 6.42 -11.94
C PHE A 124 4.49 5.97 -13.28
N ALA A 125 3.65 5.50 -14.22
CA ALA A 125 4.11 5.18 -15.57
C ALA A 125 4.59 6.44 -16.32
N THR A 126 3.96 7.59 -16.10
CA THR A 126 4.40 8.88 -16.66
C THR A 126 5.79 9.27 -16.13
N VAL A 127 6.02 9.16 -14.82
CA VAL A 127 7.35 9.41 -14.22
C VAL A 127 8.41 8.53 -14.86
N ARG A 128 8.11 7.24 -15.01
CA ARG A 128 9.00 6.27 -15.65
C ARG A 128 9.26 6.62 -17.13
N ASP A 129 8.24 7.00 -17.89
CA ASP A 129 8.38 7.30 -19.31
C ASP A 129 9.25 8.55 -19.57
N ILE A 130 9.21 9.54 -18.66
CA ILE A 130 9.91 10.83 -18.82
C ILE A 130 11.31 10.84 -18.18
N TYR A 131 11.42 10.29 -16.96
CA TYR A 131 12.60 10.44 -16.10
C TYR A 131 13.40 9.14 -15.94
N ALA A 132 13.12 8.08 -16.73
CA ALA A 132 13.90 6.85 -16.69
C ALA A 132 15.41 7.12 -16.78
N GLY A 133 16.17 6.55 -15.83
CA GLY A 133 17.62 6.67 -15.76
C GLY A 133 18.15 8.04 -15.31
N ARG A 134 17.28 8.93 -14.81
CA ARG A 134 17.66 10.25 -14.29
C ARG A 134 17.50 10.34 -12.78
N GLU A 135 18.32 11.14 -12.10
CA GLU A 135 18.28 11.31 -10.65
C GLU A 135 16.95 11.93 -10.17
N GLU A 136 16.34 12.77 -10.99
CA GLU A 136 15.05 13.41 -10.72
C GLU A 136 13.92 12.41 -10.48
N SER A 137 14.02 11.22 -11.09
CA SER A 137 13.08 10.12 -10.85
C SER A 137 13.02 9.76 -9.36
N ASN A 138 14.18 9.63 -8.71
CA ASN A 138 14.27 9.31 -7.28
C ASN A 138 13.67 10.42 -6.41
N VAL A 139 13.84 11.68 -6.82
CA VAL A 139 13.25 12.84 -6.13
C VAL A 139 11.73 12.79 -6.23
N ILE A 140 11.17 12.54 -7.42
CA ILE A 140 9.71 12.46 -7.62
C ILE A 140 9.13 11.30 -6.81
N TYR A 141 9.68 10.09 -6.92
CA TYR A 141 9.23 8.94 -6.13
C TYR A 141 9.36 9.18 -4.63
N GLY A 142 10.42 9.85 -4.19
CA GLY A 142 10.61 10.24 -2.80
C GLY A 142 9.55 11.22 -2.31
N ILE A 143 9.18 12.22 -3.11
CA ILE A 143 8.14 13.20 -2.76
C ILE A 143 6.76 12.52 -2.72
N LEU A 144 6.38 11.80 -3.77
CA LEU A 144 5.08 11.10 -3.84
C LEU A 144 4.96 10.07 -2.70
N GLY A 145 6.00 9.27 -2.47
CA GLY A 145 6.04 8.33 -1.36
C GLY A 145 5.94 9.01 0.02
N SER A 146 6.56 10.18 0.19
CA SER A 146 6.45 10.97 1.43
C SER A 146 5.06 11.55 1.64
N MET A 147 4.40 11.99 0.56
CA MET A 147 3.01 12.43 0.59
C MET A 147 2.11 11.29 1.07
N LEU A 148 2.22 10.12 0.44
CA LEU A 148 1.45 8.94 0.80
C LEU A 148 1.68 8.50 2.25
N ALA A 149 2.92 8.58 2.74
CA ALA A 149 3.25 8.27 4.14
C ALA A 149 2.58 9.22 5.14
N MET A 150 2.26 10.45 4.73
CA MET A 150 1.58 11.44 5.58
C MET A 150 0.05 11.33 5.52
N VAL A 151 -0.52 10.70 4.49
CA VAL A 151 -1.98 10.61 4.31
C VAL A 151 -2.68 9.95 5.51
N PRO A 152 -2.19 8.84 6.11
CA PRO A 152 -2.83 8.28 7.29
C PRO A 152 -2.92 9.25 8.48
N ALA A 153 -2.05 10.26 8.58
CA ALA A 153 -2.15 11.29 9.60
C ALA A 153 -3.18 12.36 9.26
N VAL A 154 -3.17 12.79 8.00
CA VAL A 154 -3.93 13.97 7.54
C VAL A 154 -5.33 13.60 7.09
N GLY A 155 -5.51 12.44 6.47
CA GLY A 155 -6.76 11.95 5.90
C GLY A 155 -7.88 11.90 6.93
N PRO A 156 -7.76 11.14 8.03
CA PRO A 156 -8.79 11.08 9.06
C PRO A 156 -9.04 12.45 9.71
N LEU A 157 -8.02 13.30 9.82
CA LEU A 157 -8.18 14.64 10.39
C LEU A 157 -9.01 15.55 9.47
N LEU A 158 -8.67 15.62 8.18
CA LEU A 158 -9.46 16.35 7.19
C LEU A 158 -10.87 15.78 7.08
N GLY A 159 -11.00 14.46 7.12
CA GLY A 159 -12.27 13.75 7.15
C GLY A 159 -13.15 14.16 8.32
N ALA A 160 -12.59 14.16 9.53
CA ALA A 160 -13.27 14.58 10.74
C ALA A 160 -13.73 16.03 10.65
N LEU A 161 -12.86 16.92 10.18
CA LEU A 161 -13.20 18.34 10.01
C LEU A 161 -14.31 18.54 8.98
N VAL A 162 -14.28 17.86 7.83
CA VAL A 162 -15.34 18.00 6.83
C VAL A 162 -16.68 17.45 7.37
N ASP A 163 -16.66 16.29 8.02
CA ASP A 163 -17.87 15.68 8.58
C ASP A 163 -18.51 16.54 9.68
N MET A 164 -17.70 17.08 10.59
CA MET A 164 -18.19 17.91 11.70
C MET A 164 -18.95 19.17 11.23
N TRP A 165 -18.56 19.76 10.10
CA TRP A 165 -19.11 21.04 9.64
C TRP A 165 -20.13 20.88 8.50
N LEU A 166 -19.94 19.90 7.63
CA LEU A 166 -20.71 19.72 6.39
C LEU A 166 -21.34 18.33 6.26
N GLY A 167 -21.06 17.43 7.19
CA GLY A 167 -21.51 16.03 7.19
C GLY A 167 -20.69 15.12 6.27
N TRP A 168 -20.77 13.81 6.53
CA TRP A 168 -19.93 12.80 5.87
C TRP A 168 -20.09 12.75 4.35
N ARG A 169 -21.26 13.14 3.83
CA ARG A 169 -21.51 13.24 2.38
C ARG A 169 -20.59 14.25 1.70
N ALA A 170 -20.26 15.33 2.41
CA ALA A 170 -19.36 16.36 1.92
C ALA A 170 -17.92 15.86 1.74
N ILE A 171 -17.50 14.78 2.43
CA ILE A 171 -16.20 14.13 2.20
C ILE A 171 -16.10 13.66 0.75
N PHE A 172 -17.12 12.96 0.26
CA PHE A 172 -17.14 12.45 -1.10
C PHE A 172 -17.28 13.57 -2.13
N ALA A 173 -18.07 14.62 -1.83
CA ALA A 173 -18.13 15.80 -2.67
C ALA A 173 -16.76 16.50 -2.77
N PHE A 174 -16.07 16.68 -1.65
CA PHE A 174 -14.73 17.28 -1.61
C PHE A 174 -13.71 16.48 -2.44
N LEU A 175 -13.69 15.16 -2.29
CA LEU A 175 -12.82 14.27 -3.08
C LEU A 175 -13.13 14.36 -4.58
N GLY A 176 -14.41 14.36 -4.96
CA GLY A 176 -14.80 14.47 -6.36
C GLY A 176 -14.49 15.85 -6.95
N LEU A 177 -14.70 16.94 -6.22
CA LEU A 177 -14.32 18.30 -6.64
C LEU A 177 -12.80 18.42 -6.80
N GLY A 178 -12.02 17.86 -5.88
CA GLY A 178 -10.57 17.78 -5.98
C GLY A 178 -10.14 17.02 -7.24
N MET A 179 -10.79 15.90 -7.55
CA MET A 179 -10.51 15.13 -8.76
C MET A 179 -10.95 15.85 -10.05
N ILE A 180 -12.04 16.62 -10.02
CA ILE A 180 -12.43 17.50 -11.14
C ILE A 180 -11.32 18.51 -11.40
N ALA A 181 -10.83 19.20 -10.37
CA ALA A 181 -9.76 20.19 -10.51
C ALA A 181 -8.46 19.55 -11.04
N ALA A 182 -8.07 18.40 -10.48
CA ALA A 182 -6.90 17.65 -10.93
C ALA A 182 -7.04 17.19 -12.39
N SER A 183 -8.19 16.62 -12.75
CA SER A 183 -8.47 16.14 -14.11
C SER A 183 -8.55 17.28 -15.13
N ALA A 184 -9.07 18.45 -14.75
CA ALA A 184 -9.11 19.64 -15.59
C ALA A 184 -7.69 20.19 -15.85
N ALA A 185 -6.85 20.22 -14.81
CA ALA A 185 -5.43 20.55 -14.94
C ALA A 185 -4.71 19.55 -15.85
N ALA A 186 -4.92 18.24 -15.64
CA ALA A 186 -4.33 17.19 -16.48
C ALA A 186 -4.83 17.25 -17.93
N TRP A 187 -6.10 17.57 -18.16
CA TRP A 187 -6.64 17.74 -19.51
C TRP A 187 -5.87 18.81 -20.29
N ARG A 188 -5.53 19.91 -19.63
CA ARG A 188 -4.81 21.04 -20.25
C ARG A 188 -3.31 20.83 -20.35
N PHE A 189 -2.70 20.28 -19.30
CA PHE A 189 -1.25 20.30 -19.11
C PHE A 189 -0.57 18.94 -19.17
N TRP A 190 -1.31 17.82 -19.18
CA TRP A 190 -0.73 16.48 -19.23
C TRP A 190 -0.79 15.90 -20.65
N PRO A 191 0.25 16.10 -21.47
CA PRO A 191 0.31 15.50 -22.80
C PRO A 191 0.55 13.99 -22.75
N GLU A 192 0.32 13.31 -23.86
CA GLU A 192 0.58 11.87 -23.95
C GLU A 192 2.09 11.58 -23.86
N THR A 193 2.49 10.71 -22.93
CA THR A 193 3.90 10.39 -22.64
C THR A 193 4.27 8.95 -23.02
N ARG A 194 3.28 8.14 -23.44
CA ARG A 194 3.51 6.75 -23.83
C ARG A 194 4.60 6.66 -24.89
N VAL A 195 5.69 5.99 -24.52
CA VAL A 195 6.68 5.53 -25.48
C VAL A 195 6.12 4.28 -26.16
N GLN A 196 5.99 4.28 -27.49
CA GLN A 196 5.60 3.09 -28.24
C GLN A 196 6.68 2.01 -28.11
N ARG A 197 6.62 1.21 -27.04
CA ARG A 197 7.29 -0.08 -26.89
C ARG A 197 6.21 -1.14 -26.91
N VAL A 198 6.19 -1.93 -27.97
CA VAL A 198 5.32 -3.09 -28.09
C VAL A 198 5.93 -4.21 -27.27
N THR A 199 5.71 -4.20 -25.96
CA THR A 199 5.86 -5.41 -25.14
C THR A 199 4.49 -5.69 -24.56
N GLY A 200 3.73 -6.57 -25.24
CA GLY A 200 2.50 -7.11 -24.65
C GLY A 200 2.83 -7.86 -23.35
N LEU A 201 1.83 -8.00 -22.47
CA LEU A 201 1.91 -8.89 -21.31
C LEU A 201 2.34 -10.28 -21.78
N GLN A 202 3.58 -10.64 -21.49
CA GLN A 202 4.03 -12.03 -21.63
C GLN A 202 3.58 -12.75 -20.37
N TRP A 203 2.51 -13.54 -20.46
CA TRP A 203 1.98 -14.31 -19.33
C TRP A 203 3.03 -15.22 -18.69
N SER A 204 4.02 -15.68 -19.47
CA SER A 204 5.19 -16.41 -18.97
C SER A 204 6.05 -15.60 -17.99
N GLN A 205 6.16 -14.28 -18.17
CA GLN A 205 6.91 -13.37 -17.29
C GLN A 205 6.16 -13.07 -15.98
N LEU A 206 4.82 -13.18 -15.95
CA LEU A 206 4.03 -13.02 -14.71
C LEU A 206 4.26 -14.18 -13.74
N LEU A 207 4.49 -15.38 -14.26
CA LEU A 207 4.71 -16.59 -13.45
C LEU A 207 6.15 -16.73 -12.97
N LEU A 208 7.09 -16.00 -13.57
CA LEU A 208 8.52 -16.11 -13.25
C LEU A 208 8.83 -15.76 -11.78
N PRO A 209 8.34 -14.63 -11.21
CA PRO A 209 8.63 -14.26 -9.83
C PRO A 209 7.99 -15.22 -8.82
N VAL A 210 6.82 -15.76 -9.16
CA VAL A 210 6.03 -16.66 -8.30
C VAL A 210 6.76 -17.98 -8.02
N LYS A 211 7.73 -18.36 -8.86
CA LYS A 211 8.57 -19.55 -8.65
C LYS A 211 9.69 -19.34 -7.61
N CYS A 212 9.98 -18.08 -7.24
CA CYS A 212 11.09 -17.75 -6.37
C CYS A 212 10.65 -17.59 -4.91
N LEU A 213 11.30 -18.31 -3.99
CA LEU A 213 11.02 -18.20 -2.56
C LEU A 213 11.28 -16.77 -2.02
N ASN A 214 12.31 -16.10 -2.54
CA ASN A 214 12.65 -14.74 -2.16
C ASN A 214 11.51 -13.75 -2.47
N PHE A 215 10.89 -13.90 -3.64
CA PHE A 215 9.72 -13.11 -4.02
C PHE A 215 8.57 -13.28 -3.02
N TRP A 216 8.25 -14.52 -2.63
CA TRP A 216 7.23 -14.79 -1.63
C TRP A 216 7.57 -14.27 -0.24
N LEU A 217 8.83 -14.39 0.20
CA LEU A 217 9.29 -13.85 1.48
C LEU A 217 8.99 -12.35 1.59
N TYR A 218 9.35 -11.58 0.57
CA TYR A 218 9.12 -10.14 0.59
C TYR A 218 7.67 -9.74 0.28
N THR A 219 6.96 -10.50 -0.56
CA THR A 219 5.52 -10.29 -0.79
C THR A 219 4.70 -10.53 0.49
N LEU A 220 5.03 -11.59 1.25
CA LEU A 220 4.42 -11.86 2.55
C LEU A 220 4.86 -10.86 3.62
N CYS A 221 6.11 -10.37 3.58
CA CYS A 221 6.56 -9.28 4.45
C CYS A 221 5.72 -8.02 4.25
N TYR A 222 5.47 -7.64 2.98
CA TYR A 222 4.58 -6.54 2.65
C TYR A 222 3.15 -6.78 3.12
N ALA A 223 2.60 -7.97 2.86
CA ALA A 223 1.27 -8.34 3.33
C ALA A 223 1.18 -8.29 4.86
N ALA A 224 2.18 -8.80 5.59
CA ALA A 224 2.24 -8.73 7.04
C ALA A 224 2.23 -7.28 7.54
N GLY A 225 3.06 -6.40 6.98
CA GLY A 225 3.09 -4.98 7.33
C GLY A 225 1.80 -4.25 6.97
N MET A 226 1.54 -4.06 5.67
CA MET A 226 0.39 -3.28 5.20
C MET A 226 -0.96 -3.91 5.58
N GLY A 227 -1.03 -5.23 5.71
CA GLY A 227 -2.22 -5.91 6.20
C GLY A 227 -2.50 -5.68 7.68
N SER A 228 -1.47 -5.62 8.53
CA SER A 228 -1.65 -5.24 9.94
C SER A 228 -2.23 -3.83 10.05
N PHE A 229 -1.73 -2.92 9.21
CA PHE A 229 -2.26 -1.56 9.11
C PHE A 229 -3.71 -1.53 8.61
N PHE A 230 -4.04 -2.33 7.59
CA PHE A 230 -5.41 -2.46 7.09
C PHE A 230 -6.38 -3.00 8.16
N VAL A 231 -5.98 -4.02 8.91
CA VAL A 231 -6.82 -4.57 9.99
C VAL A 231 -7.03 -3.53 11.07
N PHE A 232 -5.98 -2.79 11.44
CA PHE A 232 -6.08 -1.64 12.34
C PHE A 232 -7.06 -0.58 11.82
N PHE A 233 -6.96 -0.14 10.55
CA PHE A 233 -7.89 0.81 9.92
C PHE A 233 -9.35 0.36 10.02
N SER A 234 -9.57 -0.94 9.86
CA SER A 234 -10.92 -1.52 9.76
C SER A 234 -11.64 -1.61 11.11
N ILE A 235 -10.89 -1.78 12.21
CA ILE A 235 -11.46 -1.95 13.55
C ILE A 235 -11.30 -0.72 14.44
N ALA A 236 -10.30 0.13 14.19
CA ALA A 236 -9.94 1.23 15.08
C ALA A 236 -11.08 2.25 15.29
N PRO A 237 -11.85 2.68 14.26
CA PRO A 237 -12.98 3.58 14.49
C PRO A 237 -14.04 2.96 15.41
N GLY A 238 -14.38 1.69 15.21
CA GLY A 238 -15.34 0.98 16.06
C GLY A 238 -14.87 0.81 17.50
N LEU A 239 -13.58 0.54 17.69
CA LEU A 239 -13.01 0.35 19.03
C LEU A 239 -12.81 1.68 19.78
N ILE A 240 -12.18 2.66 19.14
CA ILE A 240 -11.82 3.94 19.77
C ILE A 240 -13.05 4.84 19.94
N MET A 241 -13.90 4.96 18.92
CA MET A 241 -15.08 5.83 19.01
C MET A 241 -16.28 5.09 19.60
N GLY A 242 -16.49 3.83 19.20
CA GLY A 242 -17.63 3.04 19.68
C GLY A 242 -17.44 2.51 21.10
N ARG A 243 -16.39 1.72 21.35
CA ARG A 243 -16.16 1.11 22.68
C ARG A 243 -15.58 2.08 23.70
N GLN A 244 -14.59 2.89 23.31
CA GLN A 244 -13.88 3.79 24.23
C GLN A 244 -14.49 5.21 24.30
N GLY A 245 -15.52 5.51 23.50
CA GLY A 245 -16.26 6.77 23.58
C GLY A 245 -15.48 8.02 23.14
N VAL A 246 -14.36 7.85 22.42
CA VAL A 246 -13.54 8.98 21.96
C VAL A 246 -14.24 9.70 20.81
N SER A 247 -14.16 11.03 20.80
CA SER A 247 -14.72 11.85 19.73
C SER A 247 -14.04 11.59 18.37
N GLN A 248 -14.70 11.97 17.28
CA GLN A 248 -14.17 11.83 15.92
C GLN A 248 -12.81 12.54 15.74
N LEU A 249 -12.68 13.76 16.27
CA LEU A 249 -11.42 14.50 16.26
C LEU A 249 -10.35 13.82 17.12
N GLY A 250 -10.72 13.31 18.30
CA GLY A 250 -9.80 12.57 19.17
C GLY A 250 -9.26 11.31 18.51
N PHE A 251 -10.12 10.54 17.84
CA PHE A 251 -9.73 9.40 17.00
C PHE A 251 -8.70 9.81 15.96
N SER A 252 -8.97 10.85 15.17
CA SER A 252 -8.06 11.31 14.12
C SER A 252 -6.71 11.79 14.66
N LEU A 253 -6.68 12.47 15.80
CA LEU A 253 -5.43 12.88 16.46
C LEU A 253 -4.62 11.68 16.94
N LEU A 254 -5.26 10.69 17.57
CA LEU A 254 -4.58 9.46 18.00
C LEU A 254 -4.04 8.68 16.79
N PHE A 255 -4.82 8.60 15.72
CA PHE A 255 -4.42 7.98 14.47
C PHE A 255 -3.19 8.65 13.86
N ALA A 256 -3.15 9.98 13.89
CA ALA A 256 -2.03 10.76 13.42
C ALA A 256 -0.74 10.45 14.18
N THR A 257 -0.80 10.13 15.48
CA THR A 257 0.40 9.74 16.23
C THR A 257 1.05 8.44 15.71
N VAL A 258 0.24 7.46 15.28
CA VAL A 258 0.72 6.21 14.66
C VAL A 258 1.36 6.51 13.31
N ALA A 259 0.71 7.34 12.50
CA ALA A 259 1.24 7.76 11.20
C ALA A 259 2.57 8.53 11.34
N ILE A 260 2.69 9.41 12.35
CA ILE A 260 3.95 10.11 12.66
C ILE A 260 5.06 9.10 12.98
N ALA A 261 4.79 8.08 13.80
CA ALA A 261 5.78 7.02 14.08
C ALA A 261 6.23 6.28 12.80
N MET A 262 5.31 6.02 11.87
CA MET A 262 5.62 5.42 10.58
C MET A 262 6.51 6.31 9.71
N VAL A 263 6.20 7.61 9.61
CA VAL A 263 6.99 8.59 8.83
C VAL A 263 8.41 8.70 9.39
N PHE A 264 8.55 8.84 10.70
CA PHE A 264 9.87 8.88 11.36
C PHE A 264 10.66 7.60 11.10
N THR A 265 10.00 6.45 11.19
CA THR A 265 10.63 5.15 10.92
C THR A 265 11.11 5.06 9.47
N ALA A 266 10.26 5.37 8.49
CA ALA A 266 10.62 5.35 7.07
C ALA A 266 11.83 6.25 6.77
N ARG A 267 11.87 7.45 7.38
CA ARG A 267 13.00 8.37 7.23
C ARG A 267 14.30 7.82 7.81
N PHE A 268 14.21 7.11 8.93
CA PHE A 268 15.35 6.47 9.58
C PHE A 268 15.84 5.23 8.81
N MET A 269 14.92 4.46 8.19
CA MET A 269 15.23 3.25 7.44
C MET A 269 16.22 3.50 6.30
N GLY A 270 16.19 4.67 5.66
CA GLY A 270 17.17 5.05 4.64
C GLY A 270 18.63 5.02 5.11
N ARG A 271 18.89 5.14 6.42
CA ARG A 271 20.24 5.00 7.01
C ARG A 271 20.54 3.60 7.56
N VAL A 272 19.51 2.87 7.98
CA VAL A 272 19.67 1.54 8.60
C VAL A 272 19.83 0.45 7.54
N ILE A 273 19.07 0.51 6.44
CA ILE A 273 19.07 -0.50 5.38
C ILE A 273 20.48 -0.71 4.78
N PRO A 274 21.26 0.34 4.43
CA PRO A 274 22.60 0.15 3.91
C PRO A 274 23.59 -0.49 4.90
N LYS A 275 23.37 -0.28 6.21
CA LYS A 275 24.28 -0.77 7.26
C LYS A 275 23.98 -2.21 7.67
N TRP A 276 22.70 -2.57 7.80
CA TRP A 276 22.27 -3.85 8.37
C TRP A 276 21.80 -4.86 7.33
N GLY A 277 21.55 -4.40 6.10
CA GLY A 277 21.04 -5.19 4.99
C GLY A 277 19.54 -5.49 5.09
N SER A 278 18.90 -5.70 3.93
CA SER A 278 17.46 -5.96 3.83
C SER A 278 16.96 -7.14 4.69
N PRO A 279 17.65 -8.31 4.78
CA PRO A 279 17.16 -9.43 5.58
C PRO A 279 17.14 -9.18 7.09
N SER A 280 18.07 -8.39 7.62
CA SER A 280 18.10 -8.05 9.05
C SER A 280 17.03 -7.02 9.40
N VAL A 281 16.87 -6.00 8.55
CA VAL A 281 15.82 -4.99 8.70
C VAL A 281 14.42 -5.60 8.56
N LEU A 282 14.23 -6.56 7.65
CA LEU A 282 12.99 -7.34 7.55
C LEU A 282 12.66 -8.04 8.87
N ARG A 283 13.62 -8.74 9.47
CA ARG A 283 13.42 -9.45 10.75
C ARG A 283 13.11 -8.50 11.90
N MET A 284 13.76 -7.34 11.92
CA MET A 284 13.44 -6.27 12.88
C MET A 284 11.99 -5.81 12.73
N GLY A 285 11.54 -5.53 11.50
CA GLY A 285 10.15 -5.13 11.23
C GLY A 285 9.13 -6.17 11.71
N MET A 286 9.36 -7.45 11.40
CA MET A 286 8.50 -8.55 11.87
C MET A 286 8.54 -8.71 13.40
N GLY A 287 9.70 -8.52 14.03
CA GLY A 287 9.85 -8.48 15.48
C GLY A 287 9.03 -7.37 16.13
N CYS A 288 9.02 -6.16 15.54
CA CYS A 288 8.17 -5.06 15.99
C CYS A 288 6.67 -5.38 15.87
N LEU A 289 6.23 -6.02 14.77
CA LEU A 289 4.84 -6.45 14.62
C LEU A 289 4.43 -7.44 15.73
N ILE A 290 5.27 -8.43 16.02
CA ILE A 290 5.02 -9.42 17.08
C ILE A 290 5.00 -8.75 18.46
N ALA A 291 6.01 -7.95 18.77
CA ALA A 291 6.08 -7.25 20.06
C ALA A 291 4.88 -6.32 20.28
N GLY A 292 4.47 -5.58 19.23
CA GLY A 292 3.27 -4.75 19.25
C GLY A 292 2.00 -5.58 19.47
N ALA A 293 1.88 -6.72 18.80
CA ALA A 293 0.74 -7.62 18.96
C ALA A 293 0.66 -8.27 20.35
N VAL A 294 1.79 -8.66 20.93
CA VAL A 294 1.86 -9.21 22.29
C VAL A 294 1.45 -8.13 23.30
N LEU A 295 1.99 -6.91 23.18
CA LEU A 295 1.62 -5.81 24.05
C LEU A 295 0.13 -5.44 23.91
N LEU A 296 -0.39 -5.49 22.69
CA LEU A 296 -1.81 -5.29 22.40
C LEU A 296 -2.69 -6.39 23.02
N ALA A 297 -2.26 -7.65 22.99
CA ALA A 297 -2.96 -8.75 23.63
C ALA A 297 -3.01 -8.58 25.15
N ILE A 298 -1.88 -8.21 25.77
CA ILE A 298 -1.79 -7.94 27.21
C ILE A 298 -2.75 -6.80 27.59
N THR A 299 -2.70 -5.68 26.87
CA THR A 299 -3.56 -4.53 27.16
C THR A 299 -5.04 -4.82 26.90
N GLU A 300 -5.39 -5.64 25.90
CA GLU A 300 -6.78 -6.06 25.67
C GLU A 300 -7.32 -6.94 26.80
N ILE A 301 -6.48 -7.77 27.43
CA ILE A 301 -6.87 -8.63 28.56
C ILE A 301 -7.00 -7.82 29.85
N TRP A 302 -6.02 -6.96 30.16
CA TRP A 302 -5.90 -6.31 31.47
C TRP A 302 -6.50 -4.89 31.52
N ALA A 303 -6.59 -4.20 30.38
CA ALA A 303 -6.96 -2.79 30.29
C ALA A 303 -7.79 -2.50 29.02
N SER A 304 -8.80 -3.33 28.74
CA SER A 304 -9.61 -3.28 27.52
C SER A 304 -10.21 -1.89 27.24
N GLN A 305 -10.59 -1.13 28.27
CA GLN A 305 -11.16 0.22 28.10
C GLN A 305 -10.11 1.33 27.89
N SER A 306 -8.81 1.02 27.98
CA SER A 306 -7.76 2.03 27.87
C SER A 306 -7.46 2.41 26.42
N VAL A 307 -7.67 3.69 26.08
CA VAL A 307 -7.30 4.27 24.78
C VAL A 307 -5.80 4.14 24.52
N LEU A 308 -4.97 4.47 25.51
CA LEU A 308 -3.52 4.31 25.42
C LEU A 308 -3.09 2.85 25.36
N GLY A 309 -3.85 1.95 26.01
CA GLY A 309 -3.67 0.51 25.90
C GLY A 309 -3.78 0.01 24.47
N PHE A 310 -4.61 0.64 23.64
CA PHE A 310 -4.74 0.29 22.22
C PHE A 310 -3.73 1.04 21.33
N ILE A 311 -3.55 2.35 21.52
CA ILE A 311 -2.74 3.19 20.62
C ILE A 311 -1.23 3.01 20.81
N ALA A 312 -0.74 2.85 22.04
CA ALA A 312 0.70 2.73 22.28
C ALA A 312 1.32 1.47 21.63
N PRO A 313 0.70 0.27 21.69
CA PRO A 313 1.16 -0.89 20.92
C PRO A 313 1.10 -0.65 19.39
N MET A 314 0.16 0.16 18.92
CA MET A 314 0.06 0.51 17.50
C MET A 314 1.20 1.40 17.01
N TRP A 315 1.88 2.16 17.87
CA TRP A 315 3.14 2.80 17.48
C TRP A 315 4.21 1.77 17.11
N LEU A 316 4.33 0.70 17.90
CA LEU A 316 5.30 -0.36 17.65
C LEU A 316 4.92 -1.19 16.41
N VAL A 317 3.63 -1.48 16.22
CA VAL A 317 3.13 -2.07 14.97
C VAL A 317 3.44 -1.15 13.79
N GLY A 318 3.17 0.16 13.91
CA GLY A 318 3.47 1.16 12.87
C GLY A 318 4.95 1.18 12.47
N ILE A 319 5.87 1.09 13.44
CA ILE A 319 7.32 0.93 13.17
C ILE A 319 7.55 -0.35 12.34
N GLY A 320 6.92 -1.47 12.71
CA GLY A 320 6.99 -2.72 11.96
C GLY A 320 6.47 -2.60 10.53
N VAL A 321 5.33 -1.93 10.34
CA VAL A 321 4.72 -1.67 9.02
C VAL A 321 5.65 -0.83 8.15
N ALA A 322 6.11 0.31 8.65
CA ALA A 322 6.99 1.21 7.90
C ALA A 322 8.32 0.53 7.52
N THR A 323 8.85 -0.30 8.40
CA THR A 323 10.04 -1.10 8.15
C THR A 323 9.80 -2.13 7.04
N ALA A 324 8.69 -2.88 7.11
CA ALA A 324 8.33 -3.88 6.10
C ALA A 324 8.16 -3.26 4.70
N VAL A 325 7.43 -2.14 4.61
CA VAL A 325 7.22 -1.41 3.34
C VAL A 325 8.52 -0.85 2.76
N SER A 326 9.48 -0.48 3.62
CA SER A 326 10.78 0.05 3.17
C SER A 326 11.69 -0.99 2.52
N VAL A 327 11.55 -2.28 2.87
CA VAL A 327 12.42 -3.36 2.36
C VAL A 327 11.74 -4.27 1.34
N ALA A 328 10.42 -4.44 1.42
CA ALA A 328 9.71 -5.46 0.67
C ALA A 328 9.73 -5.28 -0.86
N PRO A 329 9.51 -4.07 -1.42
CA PRO A 329 9.54 -3.90 -2.89
C PRO A 329 10.91 -4.26 -3.47
N ASN A 330 11.98 -3.70 -2.90
CA ASN A 330 13.35 -3.93 -3.38
C ASN A 330 13.77 -5.41 -3.23
N GLY A 331 13.37 -6.05 -2.12
CA GLY A 331 13.65 -7.46 -1.91
C GLY A 331 12.91 -8.38 -2.89
N ALA A 332 11.65 -8.10 -3.20
CA ALA A 332 10.86 -8.88 -4.16
C ALA A 332 11.37 -8.74 -5.61
N LEU A 333 11.92 -7.58 -5.95
CA LEU A 333 12.46 -7.25 -7.27
C LEU A 333 13.88 -7.78 -7.53
N GLN A 334 14.57 -8.25 -6.50
CA GLN A 334 15.96 -8.70 -6.60
C GLN A 334 16.12 -9.82 -7.65
N GLY A 335 16.96 -9.60 -8.66
CA GLY A 335 17.20 -10.54 -9.76
C GLY A 335 16.25 -10.40 -10.96
N PHE A 336 15.32 -9.44 -10.92
CA PHE A 336 14.31 -9.21 -11.95
C PHE A 336 14.41 -7.84 -12.63
N ASP A 337 15.59 -7.22 -12.63
CA ASP A 337 15.80 -5.86 -13.16
C ASP A 337 15.30 -5.68 -14.61
N HIS A 338 15.43 -6.73 -15.43
CA HIS A 338 15.01 -6.76 -16.83
C HIS A 338 13.48 -6.80 -17.03
N VAL A 339 12.71 -7.18 -16.01
CA VAL A 339 11.24 -7.27 -16.02
C VAL A 339 10.59 -6.57 -14.82
N ALA A 340 11.30 -5.59 -14.23
CA ALA A 340 10.94 -4.96 -12.97
C ALA A 340 9.48 -4.45 -12.93
N GLY A 341 8.99 -3.83 -14.01
CA GLY A 341 7.61 -3.35 -14.08
C GLY A 341 6.55 -4.46 -13.93
N THR A 342 6.77 -5.60 -14.57
CA THR A 342 5.89 -6.78 -14.46
C THR A 342 5.93 -7.36 -13.06
N VAL A 343 7.12 -7.48 -12.47
CA VAL A 343 7.31 -8.04 -11.11
C VAL A 343 6.70 -7.13 -10.05
N THR A 344 6.86 -5.81 -10.16
CA THR A 344 6.19 -4.84 -9.27
C THR A 344 4.68 -4.98 -9.33
N ALA A 345 4.10 -5.15 -10.52
CA ALA A 345 2.66 -5.30 -10.67
C ALA A 345 2.15 -6.60 -10.04
N VAL A 346 2.85 -7.72 -10.26
CA VAL A 346 2.52 -9.02 -9.63
C VAL A 346 2.69 -8.95 -8.12
N TYR A 347 3.77 -8.34 -7.62
CA TYR A 347 4.03 -8.12 -6.20
C TYR A 347 2.89 -7.33 -5.52
N PHE A 348 2.49 -6.19 -6.07
CA PHE A 348 1.41 -5.38 -5.49
C PHE A 348 0.05 -6.08 -5.59
N CYS A 349 -0.23 -6.78 -6.68
CA CYS A 349 -1.47 -7.52 -6.81
C CYS A 349 -1.55 -8.68 -5.81
N LEU A 350 -0.54 -9.55 -5.76
CA LEU A 350 -0.53 -10.67 -4.83
C LEU A 350 -0.48 -10.17 -3.38
N GLY A 351 0.36 -9.18 -3.07
CA GLY A 351 0.41 -8.54 -1.77
C GLY A 351 -0.95 -7.95 -1.36
N GLY A 352 -1.62 -7.24 -2.27
CA GLY A 352 -2.96 -6.68 -2.05
C GLY A 352 -4.05 -7.74 -1.84
N VAL A 353 -4.04 -8.81 -2.64
CA VAL A 353 -4.98 -9.94 -2.47
C VAL A 353 -4.74 -10.65 -1.14
N LEU A 354 -3.48 -10.94 -0.79
CA LEU A 354 -3.12 -11.59 0.48
C LEU A 354 -3.55 -10.73 1.67
N LEU A 355 -3.18 -9.44 1.68
CA LEU A 355 -3.51 -8.57 2.80
C LEU A 355 -5.02 -8.35 2.93
N GLY A 356 -5.72 -8.14 1.82
CA GLY A 356 -7.17 -7.89 1.80
C GLY A 356 -7.96 -9.15 2.19
N SER A 357 -7.64 -10.30 1.60
CA SER A 357 -8.37 -11.55 1.84
C SER A 357 -8.12 -12.10 3.25
N ILE A 358 -6.85 -12.19 3.67
CA ILE A 358 -6.49 -12.68 5.01
C ILE A 358 -6.99 -11.69 6.07
N GLY A 359 -6.83 -10.38 5.84
CA GLY A 359 -7.29 -9.36 6.77
C GLY A 359 -8.79 -9.40 6.97
N THR A 360 -9.56 -9.43 5.87
CA THR A 360 -11.02 -9.52 5.91
C THR A 360 -11.49 -10.81 6.56
N LEU A 361 -10.84 -11.95 6.27
CA LEU A 361 -11.16 -13.24 6.89
C LEU A 361 -10.96 -13.18 8.41
N ILE A 362 -9.83 -12.67 8.89
CA ILE A 362 -9.53 -12.56 10.33
C ILE A 362 -10.52 -11.60 11.02
N ILE A 363 -10.83 -10.45 10.41
CA ILE A 363 -11.83 -9.51 10.94
C ILE A 363 -13.22 -10.15 11.02
N SER A 364 -13.56 -11.03 10.06
CA SER A 364 -14.87 -11.68 9.99
C SER A 364 -15.02 -12.82 11.00
N LEU A 365 -13.93 -13.53 11.31
CA LEU A 365 -13.94 -14.67 12.24
C LEU A 365 -13.82 -14.26 13.72
N LEU A 366 -13.29 -13.06 14.00
CA LEU A 366 -13.02 -12.61 15.37
C LEU A 366 -14.01 -11.51 15.84
N PRO A 367 -14.15 -11.31 17.17
CA PRO A 367 -15.04 -10.28 17.70
C PRO A 367 -14.64 -8.87 17.25
N ARG A 368 -15.51 -8.19 16.50
CA ARG A 368 -15.21 -6.90 15.86
C ARG A 368 -14.95 -5.74 16.84
N ASN A 369 -15.46 -5.85 18.08
CA ASN A 369 -15.29 -4.85 19.14
C ASN A 369 -14.08 -5.12 20.05
N THR A 370 -13.07 -5.83 19.54
CA THR A 370 -11.87 -6.19 20.30
C THR A 370 -10.61 -5.95 19.47
N ALA A 371 -9.45 -5.85 20.12
CA ALA A 371 -8.17 -5.72 19.44
C ALA A 371 -7.65 -7.04 18.84
N TRP A 372 -8.32 -8.18 19.10
CA TRP A 372 -7.90 -9.52 18.66
C TRP A 372 -7.66 -9.67 17.15
N PRO A 373 -8.42 -9.03 16.23
CA PRO A 373 -8.12 -9.10 14.81
C PRO A 373 -6.70 -8.64 14.46
N VAL A 374 -6.25 -7.52 15.05
CA VAL A 374 -4.88 -7.01 14.83
C VAL A 374 -3.86 -7.95 15.47
N VAL A 375 -4.11 -8.42 16.69
CA VAL A 375 -3.22 -9.35 17.40
C VAL A 375 -2.95 -10.60 16.56
N VAL A 376 -4.02 -11.27 16.13
CA VAL A 376 -3.93 -12.54 15.39
C VAL A 376 -3.30 -12.31 14.03
N TYR A 377 -3.67 -11.25 13.31
CA TYR A 377 -3.07 -10.92 12.02
C TYR A 377 -1.55 -10.70 12.12
N CYS A 378 -1.11 -9.83 13.04
CA CYS A 378 0.31 -9.54 13.25
C CYS A 378 1.09 -10.80 13.63
N LEU A 379 0.61 -11.56 14.62
CA LEU A 379 1.32 -12.76 15.10
C LEU A 379 1.43 -13.82 14.01
N THR A 380 0.34 -14.11 13.31
CA THR A 380 0.32 -15.17 12.28
C THR A 380 1.24 -14.84 11.12
N LEU A 381 1.06 -13.68 10.47
CA LEU A 381 1.84 -13.37 9.27
C LEU A 381 3.30 -13.05 9.59
N ALA A 382 3.58 -12.33 10.67
CA ALA A 382 4.98 -12.03 11.03
C ALA A 382 5.76 -13.31 11.38
N THR A 383 5.13 -14.27 12.07
CA THR A 383 5.76 -15.56 12.38
C THR A 383 6.02 -16.38 11.12
N VAL A 384 5.08 -16.42 10.17
CA VAL A 384 5.27 -17.09 8.88
C VAL A 384 6.43 -16.47 8.11
N VAL A 385 6.51 -15.14 8.05
CA VAL A 385 7.60 -14.42 7.37
C VAL A 385 8.95 -14.70 8.03
N LEU A 386 9.03 -14.69 9.37
CA LEU A 386 10.26 -15.04 10.09
C LEU A 386 10.68 -16.50 9.84
N GLY A 387 9.73 -17.44 9.84
CA GLY A 387 10.00 -18.83 9.50
C GLY A 387 10.57 -18.99 8.09
N LEU A 388 9.96 -18.33 7.10
CA LEU A 388 10.45 -18.31 5.71
C LEU A 388 11.83 -17.65 5.59
N SER A 389 12.10 -16.59 6.35
CA SER A 389 13.40 -15.92 6.41
C SER A 389 14.50 -16.86 6.91
N CYS A 390 14.21 -17.65 7.96
CA CYS A 390 15.13 -18.67 8.47
C CYS A 390 15.43 -19.77 7.44
N VAL A 391 14.40 -20.27 6.73
CA VAL A 391 14.56 -21.28 5.67
C VAL A 391 15.39 -20.74 4.50
N SER A 392 15.14 -19.49 4.08
CA SER A 392 15.90 -18.85 3.00
C SER A 392 17.37 -18.71 3.35
N ARG A 393 17.70 -18.37 4.61
CA ARG A 393 19.08 -18.27 5.09
C ARG A 393 19.78 -19.62 5.09
N ALA A 394 19.09 -20.68 5.53
CA ALA A 394 19.62 -22.04 5.56
C ALA A 394 19.91 -22.60 4.16
N LYS A 395 19.09 -22.26 3.15
CA LYS A 395 19.36 -22.63 1.75
C LYS A 395 20.53 -21.85 1.16
N GLY A 396 20.65 -20.55 1.47
CA GLY A 396 21.79 -19.73 1.05
C GLY A 396 23.13 -20.26 1.59
N SER A 397 23.17 -20.65 2.87
CA SER A 397 24.38 -21.24 3.47
C SER A 397 24.72 -22.63 2.93
N ARG A 398 23.71 -23.44 2.54
CA ARG A 398 23.95 -24.76 1.93
C ARG A 398 24.48 -24.65 0.49
N GLY A 399 23.95 -23.74 -0.32
CA GLY A 399 24.42 -23.53 -1.69
C GLY A 399 25.85 -22.96 -1.75
N GLN A 400 26.24 -22.10 -0.81
CA GLN A 400 27.63 -21.64 -0.68
C GLN A 400 28.57 -22.76 -0.24
N GLY A 401 28.15 -23.62 0.69
CA GLY A 401 28.93 -24.79 1.10
C GLY A 401 29.15 -25.81 -0.03
N GLU A 402 28.16 -26.05 -0.88
CA GLU A 402 28.32 -26.93 -2.06
C GLU A 402 29.23 -26.31 -3.12
N HIS A 403 29.16 -25.01 -3.36
CA HIS A 403 30.07 -24.31 -4.28
C HIS A 403 31.52 -24.30 -3.77
N ASP A 404 31.74 -24.10 -2.47
CA ASP A 404 33.08 -24.15 -1.86
C ASP A 404 33.66 -25.57 -1.87
N VAL A 405 32.83 -26.60 -1.66
CA VAL A 405 33.26 -28.02 -1.75
C VAL A 405 33.61 -28.41 -3.19
N VAL A 406 32.83 -27.99 -4.19
CA VAL A 406 33.14 -28.22 -5.61
C VAL A 406 34.39 -27.45 -6.03
N ALA A 407 34.58 -26.21 -5.56
CA ALA A 407 35.79 -25.44 -5.81
C ALA A 407 37.04 -26.10 -5.20
N LEU A 408 36.95 -26.63 -3.97
CA LEU A 408 38.03 -27.37 -3.31
C LEU A 408 38.35 -28.68 -4.02
N GLN A 409 37.34 -29.44 -4.47
CA GLN A 409 37.55 -30.68 -5.25
C GLN A 409 38.17 -30.40 -6.63
N SER A 410 37.81 -29.29 -7.27
CA SER A 410 38.44 -28.88 -8.53
C SER A 410 39.89 -28.43 -8.36
N ALA A 411 40.23 -27.80 -7.23
CA ALA A 411 41.60 -27.41 -6.89
C ALA A 411 42.50 -28.63 -6.59
N GLU A 412 41.99 -29.62 -5.86
CA GLU A 412 42.71 -30.88 -5.58
C GLU A 412 42.92 -31.75 -6.84
N SER A 413 41.97 -31.72 -7.79
CA SER A 413 42.12 -32.38 -9.08
C SER A 413 43.21 -31.76 -9.96
N THR A 414 43.46 -30.45 -9.85
CA THR A 414 44.53 -29.76 -10.58
C THR A 414 45.90 -29.84 -9.92
N SER A 415 45.97 -30.26 -8.65
CA SER A 415 47.22 -30.33 -7.89
C SER A 415 47.82 -31.74 -7.78
N ASN A 416 47.32 -32.73 -8.51
CA ASN A 416 47.90 -34.06 -8.55
C ASN A 416 48.74 -34.25 -9.84
N PRO A 417 50.08 -34.16 -9.79
CA PRO A 417 50.93 -34.30 -10.98
C PRO A 417 51.16 -35.75 -11.40
N ASN A 418 50.50 -36.74 -10.78
CA ASN A 418 50.73 -38.17 -11.02
C ASN A 418 49.49 -38.88 -11.56
N ARG A 419 48.93 -38.40 -12.68
CA ARG A 419 48.09 -39.21 -13.56
C ARG A 419 48.28 -38.86 -15.03
#